data_AF-A0A452ZPC9-F1
#
_entry.id   AF-A0A452ZPC9-F1
#
_cell.length_a   1.000
_cell.length_b   1.000
_cell.length_c   1.000
_cell.angle_alpha   90.00
_cell.angle_beta   90.00
_cell.angle_gamma   90.00
#
_symmetry.space_group_name_H-M   'P 1'
#
loop_
_entity.id
_entity.type
_entity.pdbx_description
1 polymer ?
#
loop_
_entity_poly.entity_id
_entity_poly.type
_entity_poly.pdbx_seq_one_letter_code
_entity_poly.pdbx_strand_id
1 'polypeptide(L)'
;MVQIENEFGSFGDDKNYLHYLVQLARRYLGNDIVLYTTDGGTTNTLKNGAILQDDVFAAVDFSTGDDPWPIFRLQKKYNLPGKSAPLSAEFYTGWLTHWGESIATTTASSTAKALKSILCRNGSAVLYMAHGGTNFGFYNGANTGQTEFEYKADLTSYDYDAPIKEHGDVHNPKYKALRRVIHECTGTPLHPLPADIERASYGLVKLQKVASFFDIFDKICDPLKVAVSEQPLSMELTGQMFGFLLYVSEYQGKGPYSILSIPKVHDRAQVFVSCSLDDVRNQIYAGVIERWSSKTLQIPTLNCSSNIRLSILVENMGRVNYGPYIFDQKGDIIYC
;
A
#
# COMPACT_ATOMS: atom_id res chain seq x y z
N MET A 1 20.35 12.96 -8.38
CA MET A 1 20.26 12.83 -6.90
C MET A 1 19.74 11.43 -6.60
N VAL A 2 20.10 10.84 -5.45
CA VAL A 2 19.58 9.53 -4.99
C VAL A 2 19.14 9.66 -3.54
N GLN A 3 17.93 9.21 -3.24
CA GLN A 3 17.38 9.28 -1.90
C GLN A 3 17.97 8.17 -1.02
N ILE A 4 18.31 8.50 0.21
CA ILE A 4 18.67 7.58 1.28
C ILE A 4 17.45 7.48 2.18
N GLU A 5 16.90 6.27 2.32
CA GLU A 5 15.67 6.05 3.08
C GLU A 5 14.47 6.86 2.51
N ASN A 6 13.30 6.77 3.13
CA ASN A 6 12.10 7.51 2.79
C ASN A 6 11.31 7.87 4.04
N GLU A 7 11.27 9.16 4.39
CA GLU A 7 10.59 9.68 5.58
C GLU A 7 10.96 8.93 6.87
N PHE A 8 12.24 8.54 7.01
CA PHE A 8 12.71 7.78 8.17
C PHE A 8 12.36 8.47 9.49
N GLY A 9 12.34 9.80 9.53
CA GLY A 9 11.99 10.56 10.72
C GLY A 9 10.54 10.41 11.17
N SER A 10 9.66 9.88 10.31
CA SER A 10 8.29 9.48 10.63
C SER A 10 8.22 8.07 11.23
N PHE A 11 9.26 7.25 11.07
CA PHE A 11 9.34 5.87 11.56
C PHE A 11 10.25 5.69 12.78
N GLY A 12 11.47 6.22 12.74
CA GLY A 12 12.49 5.99 13.76
C GLY A 12 13.54 7.10 13.81
N ASP A 13 14.58 6.89 14.61
CA ASP A 13 15.65 7.88 14.87
C ASP A 13 17.07 7.26 14.93
N ASP A 14 17.24 6.01 14.48
CA ASP A 14 18.54 5.34 14.42
C ASP A 14 19.46 5.97 13.36
N LYS A 15 20.31 6.88 13.83
CA LYS A 15 21.32 7.53 12.97
C LYS A 15 22.40 6.57 12.49
N ASN A 16 22.73 5.50 13.23
CA ASN A 16 23.75 4.55 12.79
C ASN A 16 23.30 3.79 11.54
N TYR A 17 22.02 3.40 11.50
CA TYR A 17 21.39 2.82 10.31
C TYR A 17 21.50 3.78 9.11
N LEU A 18 21.12 5.04 9.29
CA LEU A 18 21.20 6.04 8.23
C LEU A 18 22.64 6.26 7.73
N HIS A 19 23.62 6.39 8.65
CA HIS A 19 25.04 6.50 8.28
C HIS A 19 25.54 5.28 7.51
N TYR A 20 25.10 4.07 7.89
CA TYR A 20 25.42 2.84 7.16
C TYR A 20 24.89 2.86 5.72
N LEU A 21 23.64 3.31 5.51
CA LEU A 21 23.07 3.45 4.16
C LEU A 21 23.85 4.45 3.31
N VAL A 22 24.28 5.58 3.90
CA VAL A 22 25.11 6.56 3.20
C VAL A 22 26.45 5.94 2.78
N GLN A 23 27.13 5.24 3.69
CA GLN A 23 28.39 4.54 3.36
C GLN A 23 28.21 3.53 2.23
N LEU A 24 27.11 2.77 2.26
CA LEU A 24 26.77 1.80 1.22
C LEU A 24 26.54 2.49 -0.14
N ALA A 25 25.74 3.57 -0.15
CA ALA A 25 25.49 4.35 -1.36
C ALA A 25 26.78 4.95 -1.92
N ARG A 26 27.63 5.55 -1.08
CA ARG A 26 28.94 6.09 -1.50
C ARG A 26 29.86 5.02 -2.07
N ARG A 27 29.86 3.81 -1.49
CA ARG A 27 30.66 2.67 -1.97
C ARG A 27 30.29 2.27 -3.40
N TYR A 28 29.01 2.28 -3.76
CA TYR A 28 28.55 1.80 -5.07
C TYR A 28 28.32 2.90 -6.10
N LEU A 29 28.00 4.12 -5.68
CA LEU A 29 27.63 5.24 -6.55
C LEU A 29 28.71 6.32 -6.62
N GLY A 30 29.75 6.23 -5.77
CA GLY A 30 30.81 7.21 -5.67
C GLY A 30 30.44 8.48 -4.90
N ASN A 31 31.36 9.44 -4.89
CA ASN A 31 31.25 10.67 -4.10
C ASN A 31 30.62 11.84 -4.87
N ASP A 32 30.54 11.77 -6.20
CA ASP A 32 30.06 12.88 -7.02
C ASP A 32 28.53 12.98 -7.07
N ILE A 33 27.82 11.89 -6.75
CA ILE A 33 26.36 11.89 -6.73
C ILE A 33 25.83 12.65 -5.52
N VAL A 34 24.80 13.48 -5.73
CA VAL A 34 24.09 14.12 -4.62
C VAL A 34 23.17 13.10 -3.95
N LEU A 35 23.49 12.73 -2.73
CA LEU A 35 22.60 11.96 -1.85
C LEU A 35 21.67 12.91 -1.12
N TYR A 36 20.42 12.49 -0.92
CA TYR A 36 19.44 13.28 -0.15
C TYR A 36 18.55 12.41 0.72
N THR A 37 17.90 12.99 1.73
CA THR A 37 16.77 12.37 2.46
C THR A 37 15.50 13.18 2.19
N THR A 38 14.33 12.59 2.40
CA THR A 38 13.04 13.31 2.40
C THR A 38 12.35 13.01 3.71
N ASP A 39 11.82 14.04 4.37
CA ASP A 39 11.00 13.92 5.57
C ASP A 39 9.92 15.01 5.57
N GLY A 40 8.78 14.73 6.19
CA GLY A 40 7.76 15.74 6.44
C GLY A 40 8.33 17.03 7.05
N GLY A 41 7.76 18.17 6.67
CA GLY A 41 8.21 19.53 6.99
C GLY A 41 8.19 19.97 8.46
N THR A 42 8.45 19.10 9.42
CA THR A 42 8.42 19.37 10.88
C THR A 42 9.78 19.20 11.54
N THR A 43 9.97 19.81 12.71
CA THR A 43 11.22 19.69 13.48
C THR A 43 11.49 18.26 13.91
N ASN A 44 10.45 17.49 14.25
CA ASN A 44 10.62 16.13 14.77
C ASN A 44 11.12 15.18 13.69
N THR A 45 10.42 15.15 12.56
CA THR A 45 10.76 14.32 11.40
C THR A 45 12.14 14.69 10.86
N LEU A 46 12.43 15.97 10.62
CA LEU A 46 13.75 16.40 10.14
C LEU A 46 14.90 16.11 11.11
N LYS A 47 14.68 16.24 12.43
CA LYS A 47 15.69 15.86 13.43
C LYS A 47 16.05 14.38 13.30
N ASN A 48 15.06 13.53 13.06
CA ASN A 48 15.22 12.09 13.06
C ASN A 48 15.68 11.53 11.70
N GLY A 49 15.25 12.12 10.57
CA GLY A 49 15.61 11.64 9.23
C GLY A 49 16.83 12.30 8.58
N ALA A 50 17.14 13.58 8.88
CA ALA A 50 18.25 14.27 8.22
C ALA A 50 19.65 13.81 8.71
N ILE A 51 20.64 13.75 7.81
CA ILE A 51 22.00 13.25 8.08
C ILE A 51 23.06 14.32 7.74
N LEU A 52 23.04 15.43 8.46
CA LEU A 52 23.86 16.61 8.14
C LEU A 52 25.39 16.31 8.11
N GLN A 53 25.86 15.38 8.95
CA GLN A 53 27.29 15.08 9.11
C GLN A 53 27.92 14.47 7.86
N ASP A 54 27.12 13.82 7.01
CA ASP A 54 27.60 13.09 5.84
C ASP A 54 27.43 13.87 4.52
N ASP A 55 27.17 15.18 4.59
CA ASP A 55 26.90 16.03 3.41
C ASP A 55 25.72 15.49 2.56
N VAL A 56 24.69 14.98 3.24
CA VAL A 56 23.44 14.52 2.61
C VAL A 56 22.44 15.68 2.64
N PHE A 57 21.88 15.99 1.47
CA PHE A 57 20.90 17.07 1.33
C PHE A 57 19.56 16.67 1.99
N ALA A 58 19.05 17.45 2.93
CA ALA A 58 17.71 17.21 3.49
C ALA A 58 16.65 17.89 2.62
N ALA A 59 15.82 17.11 1.93
CA ALA A 59 14.59 17.53 1.29
C ALA A 59 13.41 17.47 2.28
N VAL A 60 12.28 18.09 1.92
CA VAL A 60 11.05 18.02 2.70
C VAL A 60 9.86 17.63 1.82
N ASP A 61 8.82 17.10 2.44
CA ASP A 61 7.47 17.04 1.87
C ASP A 61 6.46 17.72 2.80
N PHE A 62 5.30 18.06 2.26
CA PHE A 62 4.20 18.71 2.97
C PHE A 62 2.94 18.80 2.10
N SER A 63 1.79 19.10 2.72
CA SER A 63 0.52 19.18 2.03
C SER A 63 0.45 20.39 1.10
N THR A 64 -0.30 20.26 0.00
CA THR A 64 -0.60 21.40 -0.88
C THR A 64 -1.48 22.48 -0.25
N GLY A 65 -2.03 22.21 0.95
CA GLY A 65 -2.71 23.19 1.79
C GLY A 65 -1.78 24.05 2.67
N ASP A 66 -0.51 23.65 2.84
CA ASP A 66 0.43 24.33 3.74
C ASP A 66 1.09 25.57 3.10
N ASP A 67 1.64 26.47 3.92
CA ASP A 67 2.56 27.51 3.46
C ASP A 67 3.98 26.93 3.31
N PRO A 68 4.52 26.80 2.09
CA PRO A 68 5.80 26.12 1.87
C PRO A 68 7.01 26.86 2.44
N TRP A 69 6.97 28.19 2.54
CA TRP A 69 8.19 28.97 2.83
C TRP A 69 8.65 28.94 4.29
N PRO A 70 7.76 28.92 5.30
CA PRO A 70 8.13 28.52 6.65
C PRO A 70 8.82 27.14 6.71
N ILE A 71 8.34 26.17 5.93
CA ILE A 71 8.88 24.81 5.91
C ILE A 71 10.27 24.79 5.25
N PHE A 72 10.45 25.47 4.12
CA PHE A 72 11.78 25.61 3.49
C PHE A 72 12.79 26.37 4.37
N ARG A 73 12.34 27.31 5.21
CA ARG A 73 13.20 27.93 6.23
C ARG A 73 13.62 26.94 7.31
N LEU A 74 12.77 25.98 7.65
CA LEU A 74 13.10 24.89 8.56
C LEU A 74 14.08 23.91 7.90
N GLN A 75 13.80 23.46 6.67
CA GLN A 75 14.69 22.63 5.85
C GLN A 75 16.13 23.17 5.84
N LYS A 76 16.29 24.50 5.70
CA LYS A 76 17.60 25.16 5.70
C LYS A 76 18.42 24.95 6.97
N LYS A 77 17.80 24.67 8.12
CA LYS A 77 18.51 24.39 9.37
C LYS A 77 19.15 23.00 9.40
N TYR A 78 18.73 22.10 8.51
CA TYR A 78 19.18 20.71 8.42
C TYR A 78 20.07 20.46 7.20
N ASN A 79 20.54 21.52 6.56
CA ASN A 79 21.45 21.47 5.42
C ASN A 79 22.70 22.32 5.69
N LEU A 80 23.82 21.97 5.06
CA LEU A 80 25.05 22.75 5.17
C LEU A 80 24.83 24.18 4.62
N PRO A 81 25.53 25.20 5.17
CA PRO A 81 25.45 26.57 4.66
C PRO A 81 25.70 26.63 3.14
N GLY A 82 24.80 27.29 2.41
CA GLY A 82 24.87 27.40 0.95
C GLY A 82 24.36 26.19 0.16
N LYS A 83 24.12 25.03 0.81
CA LYS A 83 23.63 23.79 0.18
C LYS A 83 22.16 23.49 0.51
N SER A 84 21.30 24.51 0.46
CA SER A 84 19.90 24.37 0.86
C SER A 84 18.95 25.00 -0.16
N ALA A 85 18.94 24.48 -1.40
CA ALA A 85 17.91 24.84 -2.37
C ALA A 85 16.54 24.40 -1.82
N PRO A 86 15.49 25.26 -1.80
CA PRO A 86 14.16 24.84 -1.37
C PRO A 86 13.63 23.71 -2.27
N LEU A 87 13.35 22.55 -1.68
CA LEU A 87 12.87 21.38 -2.43
C LEU A 87 11.73 20.70 -1.67
N SER A 88 10.56 20.66 -2.29
CA SER A 88 9.49 19.71 -1.97
C SER A 88 9.75 18.43 -2.77
N ALA A 89 10.26 17.38 -2.12
CA ALA A 89 10.55 16.10 -2.78
C ALA A 89 9.28 15.25 -2.99
N GLU A 90 8.19 15.57 -2.29
CA GLU A 90 6.86 15.06 -2.60
C GLU A 90 5.85 16.22 -2.53
N PHE A 91 5.46 16.71 -3.70
CA PHE A 91 4.39 17.69 -3.86
C PHE A 91 3.09 16.94 -4.18
N TYR A 92 2.24 16.76 -3.19
CA TYR A 92 1.05 15.92 -3.29
C TYR A 92 -0.02 16.49 -4.25
N THR A 93 -0.05 16.02 -5.50
CA THR A 93 -0.99 16.51 -6.53
C THR A 93 -2.43 16.01 -6.34
N GLY A 94 -2.59 15.00 -5.50
CA GLY A 94 -3.84 14.39 -5.05
C GLY A 94 -3.54 13.51 -3.84
N TRP A 95 -4.20 12.37 -3.69
CA TRP A 95 -4.00 11.49 -2.53
C TRP A 95 -4.34 10.03 -2.85
N LEU A 96 -3.80 9.12 -2.04
CA LEU A 96 -4.18 7.70 -2.05
C LEU A 96 -5.63 7.51 -1.57
N THR A 97 -6.22 6.35 -1.86
CA THR A 97 -7.58 6.01 -1.44
C THR A 97 -7.63 4.54 -1.04
N HIS A 98 -8.39 4.24 0.00
CA HIS A 98 -8.60 2.87 0.46
C HIS A 98 -9.94 2.30 -0.01
N TRP A 99 -10.06 0.98 0.01
CA TRP A 99 -11.35 0.32 -0.19
C TRP A 99 -12.39 0.80 0.83
N GLY A 100 -13.59 1.14 0.34
CA GLY A 100 -14.69 1.64 1.17
C GLY A 100 -14.69 3.15 1.41
N GLU A 101 -13.66 3.86 0.99
CA GLU A 101 -13.60 5.33 1.06
C GLU A 101 -14.16 5.99 -0.22
N SER A 102 -14.54 7.26 -0.10
CA SER A 102 -14.77 8.11 -1.27
C SER A 102 -13.44 8.38 -1.97
N ILE A 103 -13.44 8.38 -3.30
CA ILE A 103 -12.23 8.67 -4.09
C ILE A 103 -11.65 10.03 -3.69
N ALA A 104 -10.39 10.04 -3.27
CA ALA A 104 -9.69 11.25 -2.90
C ALA A 104 -9.46 12.14 -4.14
N THR A 105 -9.72 13.43 -3.99
CA THR A 105 -9.59 14.40 -5.09
C THR A 105 -9.05 15.73 -4.61
N THR A 106 -8.35 16.44 -5.49
CA THR A 106 -7.93 17.82 -5.30
C THR A 106 -8.21 18.63 -6.55
N THR A 107 -8.56 19.91 -6.40
CA THR A 107 -8.94 20.71 -7.56
C THR A 107 -7.71 21.14 -8.36
N ALA A 108 -7.85 21.22 -9.69
CA ALA A 108 -6.80 21.76 -10.56
C ALA A 108 -6.32 23.17 -10.13
N SER A 109 -7.25 23.99 -9.62
CA SER A 109 -6.96 25.36 -9.16
C SER A 109 -6.11 25.37 -7.89
N SER A 110 -6.50 24.60 -6.87
CA SER A 110 -5.73 24.52 -5.60
C SER A 110 -4.33 23.98 -5.83
N THR A 111 -4.21 22.88 -6.58
CA THR A 111 -2.90 22.26 -6.87
C THR A 111 -2.01 23.21 -7.69
N ALA A 112 -2.55 23.91 -8.69
CA ALA A 112 -1.78 24.90 -9.46
C ALA A 112 -1.35 26.11 -8.61
N LYS A 113 -2.21 26.60 -7.71
CA LYS A 113 -1.86 27.69 -6.80
C LYS A 113 -0.72 27.30 -5.85
N ALA A 114 -0.77 26.09 -5.30
CA ALA A 114 0.28 25.56 -4.44
C ALA A 114 1.60 25.38 -5.20
N LEU A 115 1.58 24.84 -6.41
CA LEU A 115 2.80 24.71 -7.22
C LEU A 115 3.41 26.08 -7.56
N LYS A 116 2.55 27.06 -7.87
CA LYS A 116 2.98 28.43 -8.20
C LYS A 116 3.66 29.12 -7.03
N SER A 117 3.20 28.88 -5.79
CA SER A 117 3.80 29.48 -4.59
C SER A 117 5.22 28.98 -4.32
N ILE A 118 5.58 27.81 -4.84
CA ILE A 118 6.93 27.23 -4.80
C ILE A 118 7.76 27.71 -6.00
N LEU A 119 7.34 27.38 -7.24
CA LEU A 119 8.15 27.57 -8.44
C LEU A 119 8.45 29.04 -8.74
N CYS A 120 7.44 29.93 -8.67
CA CYS A 120 7.63 31.36 -8.99
C CYS A 120 8.46 32.12 -7.95
N ARG A 121 8.85 31.45 -6.86
CA ARG A 121 9.74 31.97 -5.83
C ARG A 121 11.08 31.21 -5.78
N ASN A 122 11.44 30.54 -6.88
CA ASN A 122 12.69 29.80 -7.05
C ASN A 122 12.85 28.58 -6.11
N GLY A 123 11.73 27.97 -5.70
CA GLY A 123 11.71 26.64 -5.08
C GLY A 123 11.56 25.55 -6.14
N SER A 124 11.94 24.33 -5.78
CA SER A 124 11.77 23.12 -6.61
C SER A 124 10.70 22.21 -6.02
N ALA A 125 10.03 21.45 -6.88
CA ALA A 125 9.00 20.49 -6.49
C ALA A 125 9.07 19.23 -7.37
N VAL A 126 8.94 18.06 -6.75
CA VAL A 126 8.71 16.78 -7.44
C VAL A 126 7.24 16.43 -7.27
N LEU A 127 6.51 16.32 -8.37
CA LEU A 127 5.07 16.08 -8.35
C LEU A 127 4.79 14.62 -7.93
N TYR A 128 4.21 14.45 -6.74
CA TYR A 128 3.78 13.15 -6.22
C TYR A 128 2.25 13.07 -6.26
N MET A 129 1.60 12.32 -7.15
CA MET A 129 2.15 11.63 -8.32
C MET A 129 1.91 12.49 -9.56
N ALA A 130 2.92 12.65 -10.42
CA ALA A 130 2.70 13.17 -11.77
C ALA A 130 1.81 12.21 -12.59
N HIS A 131 2.09 10.92 -12.49
CA HIS A 131 1.30 9.81 -13.00
C HIS A 131 1.36 8.71 -11.93
N GLY A 132 0.21 8.30 -11.38
CA GLY A 132 0.20 7.24 -10.37
C GLY A 132 0.09 5.84 -10.97
N GLY A 133 -0.89 5.60 -11.85
CA GLY A 133 -1.02 4.33 -12.57
C GLY A 133 -1.88 3.30 -11.83
N THR A 134 -1.43 2.04 -11.79
CA THR A 134 -2.22 0.90 -11.29
C THR A 134 -1.37 -0.04 -10.45
N ASN A 135 -1.88 -0.43 -9.28
CA ASN A 135 -1.36 -1.49 -8.43
C ASN A 135 -1.85 -2.86 -8.97
N PHE A 136 -1.24 -3.37 -10.05
CA PHE A 136 -1.63 -4.66 -10.61
C PHE A 136 -1.39 -5.83 -9.64
N GLY A 137 -2.13 -6.93 -9.83
CA GLY A 137 -1.96 -8.14 -9.02
C GLY A 137 -2.23 -7.87 -7.54
N PHE A 138 -1.25 -8.17 -6.69
CA PHE A 138 -1.30 -8.02 -5.22
C PHE A 138 -0.25 -7.01 -4.72
N TYR A 139 0.10 -6.01 -5.54
CA TYR A 139 1.13 -5.03 -5.22
C TYR A 139 0.61 -3.79 -4.48
N ASN A 140 -0.69 -3.73 -4.17
CA ASN A 140 -1.22 -2.65 -3.32
C ASN A 140 -0.62 -2.75 -1.91
N GLY A 141 -0.49 -1.61 -1.25
CA GLY A 141 -0.17 -1.56 0.16
C GLY A 141 -1.41 -1.38 1.02
N ALA A 142 -1.18 -0.96 2.26
CA ALA A 142 -2.22 -0.67 3.22
C ALA A 142 -1.73 0.30 4.29
N ASN A 143 -2.68 0.92 4.99
CA ASN A 143 -2.44 1.70 6.18
C ASN A 143 -3.25 1.17 7.36
N THR A 144 -2.91 1.67 8.55
CA THR A 144 -3.64 1.42 9.79
C THR A 144 -3.97 2.74 10.47
N GLY A 145 -5.02 2.75 11.29
CA GLY A 145 -5.34 3.87 12.19
C GLY A 145 -4.48 3.86 13.46
N GLN A 146 -5.12 4.14 14.60
CA GLN A 146 -4.42 4.12 15.90
C GLN A 146 -3.95 2.71 16.28
N THR A 147 -4.71 1.71 15.84
CA THR A 147 -4.46 0.29 16.12
C THR A 147 -4.29 -0.52 14.84
N GLU A 148 -3.65 -1.68 14.95
CA GLU A 148 -3.49 -2.63 13.82
C GLU A 148 -4.83 -3.16 13.26
N PHE A 149 -5.92 -3.01 14.01
CA PHE A 149 -7.26 -3.45 13.63
C PHE A 149 -8.01 -2.44 12.75
N GLU A 150 -7.56 -1.18 12.71
CA GLU A 150 -8.06 -0.15 11.80
C GLU A 150 -7.38 -0.25 10.43
N TYR A 151 -7.26 -1.48 9.92
CA TYR A 151 -6.59 -1.81 8.67
C TYR A 151 -7.39 -1.31 7.46
N LYS A 152 -6.69 -0.69 6.51
CA LYS A 152 -7.25 -0.15 5.28
C LYS A 152 -6.34 -0.49 4.10
N ALA A 153 -6.82 -1.36 3.21
CA ALA A 153 -6.11 -1.70 1.99
C ALA A 153 -6.26 -0.61 0.93
N ASP A 154 -5.17 -0.25 0.27
CA ASP A 154 -5.16 0.64 -0.88
C ASP A 154 -5.96 0.06 -2.06
N LEU A 155 -6.53 0.93 -2.90
CA LEU A 155 -7.19 0.51 -4.13
C LEU A 155 -6.20 -0.10 -5.14
N THR A 156 -6.75 -0.90 -6.07
CA THR A 156 -6.02 -1.33 -7.28
C THR A 156 -5.68 -0.12 -8.17
N SER A 157 -6.61 0.83 -8.30
CA SER A 157 -6.31 2.09 -8.99
C SER A 157 -5.36 2.92 -8.14
N TYR A 158 -4.27 3.37 -8.74
CA TYR A 158 -3.40 4.40 -8.18
C TYR A 158 -3.50 5.67 -9.04
N ASP A 159 -4.71 6.02 -9.54
CA ASP A 159 -4.92 7.27 -10.29
C ASP A 159 -4.43 8.49 -9.48
N TYR A 160 -4.58 8.42 -8.15
CA TYR A 160 -4.12 9.43 -7.20
C TYR A 160 -4.77 10.82 -7.39
N ASP A 161 -5.76 10.93 -8.27
CA ASP A 161 -6.17 12.20 -8.89
C ASP A 161 -4.97 13.00 -9.46
N ALA A 162 -3.98 12.27 -9.99
CA ALA A 162 -2.80 12.81 -10.63
C ALA A 162 -3.14 13.64 -11.88
N PRO A 163 -2.25 14.55 -12.32
CA PRO A 163 -2.42 15.25 -13.59
C PRO A 163 -2.35 14.32 -14.80
N ILE A 164 -1.62 13.21 -14.74
CA ILE A 164 -1.67 12.15 -15.76
C ILE A 164 -2.51 11.02 -15.18
N LYS A 165 -3.69 10.79 -15.77
CA LYS A 165 -4.65 9.77 -15.29
C LYS A 165 -4.08 8.36 -15.36
N GLU A 166 -4.68 7.43 -14.63
CA GLU A 166 -4.29 6.01 -14.58
C GLU A 166 -4.10 5.40 -15.98
N HIS A 167 -4.97 5.76 -16.92
CA HIS A 167 -4.91 5.31 -18.31
C HIS A 167 -4.09 6.24 -19.23
N GLY A 168 -3.27 7.13 -18.68
CA GLY A 168 -2.36 8.02 -19.43
C GLY A 168 -2.98 9.32 -19.95
N ASP A 169 -4.25 9.62 -19.68
CA ASP A 169 -4.89 10.85 -20.16
C ASP A 169 -4.28 12.12 -19.54
N VAL A 170 -4.00 13.09 -20.41
CA VAL A 170 -3.43 14.41 -20.08
C VAL A 170 -4.33 15.57 -20.51
N HIS A 171 -5.48 15.30 -21.12
CA HIS A 171 -6.39 16.34 -21.63
C HIS A 171 -7.28 16.95 -20.54
N ASN A 172 -7.09 16.54 -19.28
CA ASN A 172 -7.81 17.03 -18.12
C ASN A 172 -7.36 18.44 -17.64
N PRO A 173 -8.19 19.12 -16.81
CA PRO A 173 -7.88 20.46 -16.31
C PRO A 173 -6.62 20.55 -15.44
N LYS A 174 -6.30 19.52 -14.65
CA LYS A 174 -5.18 19.55 -13.70
C LYS A 174 -3.84 19.54 -14.43
N TYR A 175 -3.66 18.67 -15.42
CA TYR A 175 -2.48 18.67 -16.30
C TYR A 175 -2.25 20.05 -16.94
N LYS A 176 -3.29 20.59 -17.58
CA LYS A 176 -3.24 21.89 -18.26
C LYS A 176 -2.89 23.03 -17.30
N ALA A 177 -3.41 23.01 -16.08
CA ALA A 177 -3.14 24.02 -15.07
C ALA A 177 -1.69 23.99 -14.56
N LEU A 178 -1.16 22.81 -14.23
CA LEU A 178 0.23 22.68 -13.77
C LEU A 178 1.24 23.03 -14.88
N ARG A 179 0.98 22.60 -16.11
CA ARG A 179 1.80 22.95 -17.28
C ARG A 179 1.88 24.46 -17.50
N ARG A 180 0.76 25.19 -17.32
CA ARG A 180 0.75 26.66 -17.38
C ARG A 180 1.59 27.28 -16.26
N VAL A 181 1.47 26.82 -15.02
CA VAL A 181 2.28 27.32 -13.90
C VAL A 181 3.77 27.12 -14.13
N ILE A 182 4.16 25.94 -14.62
CA ILE A 182 5.56 25.65 -14.94
C ILE A 182 6.09 26.64 -15.98
N HIS A 183 5.35 26.88 -17.07
CA HIS A 183 5.73 27.88 -18.07
C HIS A 183 5.81 29.29 -17.50
N GLU A 184 4.79 29.73 -16.76
CA GLU A 184 4.74 31.07 -16.14
C GLU A 184 5.94 31.32 -15.21
N CYS A 185 6.34 30.32 -14.41
CA CYS A 185 7.38 30.49 -13.39
C CYS A 185 8.80 30.21 -13.90
N THR A 186 8.97 29.40 -14.95
CA THR A 186 10.30 28.94 -15.41
C THR A 186 10.66 29.35 -16.83
N GLY A 187 9.69 29.85 -17.61
CA GLY A 187 9.85 30.11 -19.03
C GLY A 187 9.89 28.85 -19.91
N THR A 188 9.72 27.64 -19.34
CA THR A 188 9.72 26.39 -20.09
C THR A 188 8.68 26.43 -21.21
N PRO A 189 9.03 26.16 -22.48
CA PRO A 189 8.10 26.21 -23.59
C PRO A 189 6.93 25.24 -23.46
N LEU A 190 5.78 25.66 -23.97
CA LEU A 190 4.55 24.89 -23.98
C LEU A 190 4.48 24.00 -25.25
N HIS A 191 4.87 22.73 -25.14
CA HIS A 191 4.75 21.75 -26.24
C HIS A 191 3.33 21.21 -26.43
N PRO A 192 2.85 20.96 -27.66
CA PRO A 192 1.52 20.38 -27.91
C PRO A 192 1.26 19.12 -27.06
N LEU A 193 0.00 18.92 -26.67
CA LEU A 193 -0.38 17.69 -25.97
C LEU A 193 -0.28 16.49 -26.93
N PRO A 194 0.07 15.30 -26.44
CA PRO A 194 -0.08 14.05 -27.17
C PRO A 194 -1.51 13.86 -27.69
N ALA A 195 -1.65 13.06 -28.74
CA ALA A 195 -2.97 12.64 -29.24
C ALA A 195 -3.75 11.88 -28.16
N ASP A 196 -5.09 11.92 -28.27
CA ASP A 196 -5.96 11.15 -27.40
C ASP A 196 -5.67 9.64 -27.52
N ILE A 197 -5.68 8.95 -26.38
CA ILE A 197 -5.54 7.49 -26.34
C ILE A 197 -6.89 6.87 -26.67
N GLU A 198 -6.94 6.06 -27.73
CA GLU A 198 -8.16 5.35 -28.14
C GLU A 198 -8.62 4.39 -27.05
N ARG A 199 -9.93 4.37 -26.81
CA ARG A 199 -10.58 3.49 -25.82
C ARG A 199 -11.78 2.83 -26.46
N ALA A 200 -11.96 1.55 -26.18
CA ALA A 200 -13.07 0.77 -26.71
C ALA A 200 -13.96 0.26 -25.57
N SER A 201 -15.27 0.30 -25.80
CA SER A 201 -16.24 -0.44 -24.99
C SER A 201 -16.52 -1.77 -25.70
N TYR A 202 -15.87 -2.85 -25.23
CA TYR A 202 -16.01 -4.18 -25.83
C TYR A 202 -17.38 -4.85 -25.58
N GLY A 203 -18.23 -4.25 -24.74
CA GLY A 203 -19.55 -4.77 -24.40
C GLY A 203 -19.50 -5.92 -23.40
N LEU A 204 -20.60 -6.67 -23.33
CA LEU A 204 -20.78 -7.74 -22.34
C LEU A 204 -20.09 -9.03 -22.77
N VAL A 205 -19.29 -9.60 -21.88
CA VAL A 205 -18.69 -10.93 -22.04
C VAL A 205 -19.45 -11.93 -21.17
N LYS A 206 -20.01 -12.99 -21.78
CA LYS A 206 -20.68 -14.06 -21.03
C LYS A 206 -19.64 -15.02 -20.46
N LEU A 207 -19.62 -15.15 -19.13
CA LEU A 207 -18.74 -16.10 -18.43
C LEU A 207 -19.45 -17.44 -18.23
N GLN A 208 -18.69 -18.54 -18.33
CA GLN A 208 -19.14 -19.88 -17.99
C GLN A 208 -18.32 -20.39 -16.80
N LYS A 209 -19.00 -20.94 -15.79
CA LYS A 209 -18.32 -21.55 -14.63
C LYS A 209 -17.51 -22.75 -15.12
N VAL A 210 -16.19 -22.71 -14.91
CA VAL A 210 -15.30 -23.83 -15.26
C VAL A 210 -15.22 -24.84 -14.11
N ALA A 211 -14.91 -24.39 -12.89
CA ALA A 211 -14.83 -25.23 -11.71
C ALA A 211 -15.00 -24.42 -10.42
N SER A 212 -15.29 -25.09 -9.29
CA SER A 212 -15.07 -24.52 -7.96
C SER A 212 -13.60 -24.64 -7.57
N PHE A 213 -13.07 -23.70 -6.79
CA PHE A 213 -11.72 -23.78 -6.23
C PHE A 213 -11.50 -25.11 -5.46
N PHE A 214 -12.47 -25.51 -4.64
CA PHE A 214 -12.39 -26.74 -3.85
C PHE A 214 -12.43 -28.03 -4.69
N ASP A 215 -12.95 -27.99 -5.92
CA ASP A 215 -12.95 -29.15 -6.83
C ASP A 215 -11.59 -29.36 -7.49
N ILE A 216 -10.76 -28.32 -7.55
CA ILE A 216 -9.50 -28.29 -8.28
C ILE A 216 -8.29 -28.07 -7.39
N PHE A 217 -8.48 -27.74 -6.10
CA PHE A 217 -7.40 -27.40 -5.18
C PHE A 217 -6.29 -28.45 -5.18
N ASP A 218 -6.64 -29.74 -5.07
CA ASP A 218 -5.67 -30.85 -5.08
C ASP A 218 -4.87 -30.96 -6.39
N LYS A 219 -5.34 -30.31 -7.48
CA LYS A 219 -4.68 -30.28 -8.79
C LYS A 219 -3.86 -29.00 -9.02
N ILE A 220 -4.25 -27.88 -8.40
CA ILE A 220 -3.58 -26.59 -8.58
C ILE A 220 -2.53 -26.32 -7.49
N CYS A 221 -2.66 -26.97 -6.34
CA CYS A 221 -1.69 -26.88 -5.26
C CYS A 221 -0.63 -27.96 -5.43
N ASP A 222 0.62 -27.50 -5.52
CA ASP A 222 1.79 -28.35 -5.48
C ASP A 222 1.83 -29.05 -4.11
N PRO A 223 1.76 -30.40 -4.06
CA PRO A 223 1.82 -31.15 -2.79
C PRO A 223 3.09 -30.83 -1.99
N LEU A 224 4.18 -30.41 -2.64
CA LEU A 224 5.42 -30.00 -1.99
C LEU A 224 5.30 -28.66 -1.25
N LYS A 225 4.24 -27.90 -1.49
CA LYS A 225 3.94 -26.61 -0.84
C LYS A 225 2.89 -26.74 0.28
N VAL A 226 2.47 -27.95 0.61
CA VAL A 226 1.59 -28.20 1.75
C VAL A 226 2.46 -28.32 3.00
N ALA A 227 2.24 -27.42 3.96
CA ALA A 227 2.85 -27.49 5.28
C ALA A 227 1.87 -28.13 6.27
N VAL A 228 2.37 -29.07 7.10
CA VAL A 228 1.61 -29.66 8.22
C VAL A 228 2.21 -29.13 9.51
N SER A 229 1.37 -28.57 10.37
CA SER A 229 1.77 -27.96 11.64
C SER A 229 0.65 -28.09 12.66
N GLU A 230 1.01 -28.18 13.94
CA GLU A 230 0.04 -28.18 15.04
C GLU A 230 -0.62 -26.81 15.23
N GLN A 231 0.08 -25.75 14.86
CA GLN A 231 -0.39 -24.37 14.90
C GLN A 231 -0.40 -23.76 13.50
N PRO A 232 -1.34 -22.87 13.17
CA PRO A 232 -1.35 -22.16 11.89
C PRO A 232 -0.01 -21.46 11.64
N LEU A 233 0.52 -21.60 10.42
CA LEU A 233 1.74 -20.93 9.99
C LEU A 233 1.39 -19.76 9.08
N SER A 234 1.99 -18.59 9.30
CA SER A 234 1.84 -17.46 8.40
C SER A 234 2.26 -17.78 6.96
N MET A 235 1.78 -16.97 6.01
CA MET A 235 2.15 -17.05 4.59
C MET A 235 3.67 -17.02 4.41
N GLU A 236 4.38 -16.16 5.13
CA GLU A 236 5.83 -16.03 4.99
C GLU A 236 6.56 -17.31 5.42
N LEU A 237 6.08 -17.99 6.47
CA LEU A 237 6.65 -19.26 6.95
C LEU A 237 6.37 -20.43 5.99
N THR A 238 5.39 -20.30 5.10
CA THR A 238 5.12 -21.27 4.02
C THR A 238 5.81 -20.90 2.70
N GLY A 239 6.60 -19.83 2.68
CA GLY A 239 7.29 -19.36 1.47
C GLY A 239 6.39 -18.61 0.48
N GLN A 240 5.20 -18.18 0.90
CA GLN A 240 4.25 -17.44 0.08
C GLN A 240 4.21 -15.95 0.50
N MET A 241 4.22 -15.06 -0.49
CA MET A 241 4.24 -13.61 -0.22
C MET A 241 2.91 -12.91 -0.53
N PHE A 242 2.12 -13.40 -1.48
CA PHE A 242 0.92 -12.72 -1.98
C PHE A 242 -0.23 -13.69 -2.20
N GLY A 243 -1.45 -13.16 -2.37
CA GLY A 243 -2.63 -13.94 -2.74
C GLY A 243 -3.32 -14.60 -1.56
N PHE A 244 -3.58 -15.91 -1.68
CA PHE A 244 -4.45 -16.65 -0.77
C PHE A 244 -3.75 -17.84 -0.14
N LEU A 245 -4.00 -18.09 1.15
CA LEU A 245 -3.53 -19.27 1.88
C LEU A 245 -4.74 -20.04 2.41
N LEU A 246 -4.80 -21.34 2.12
CA LEU A 246 -5.88 -22.20 2.60
C LEU A 246 -5.40 -23.00 3.81
N TYR A 247 -6.01 -22.76 4.97
CA TYR A 247 -5.87 -23.63 6.12
C TYR A 247 -6.93 -24.72 6.12
N VAL A 248 -6.51 -25.94 6.42
CA VAL A 248 -7.39 -27.10 6.50
C VAL A 248 -7.16 -27.81 7.82
N SER A 249 -8.24 -28.10 8.54
CA SER A 249 -8.21 -28.89 9.78
C SER A 249 -9.45 -29.77 9.86
N GLU A 250 -9.41 -30.77 10.74
CA GLU A 250 -10.55 -31.65 11.01
C GLU A 250 -10.91 -31.62 12.49
N TYR A 251 -12.21 -31.63 12.78
CA TYR A 251 -12.72 -31.67 14.15
C TYR A 251 -13.98 -32.53 14.28
N GLN A 252 -14.29 -32.95 15.51
CA GLN A 252 -15.54 -33.63 15.84
C GLN A 252 -16.50 -32.66 16.52
N GLY A 253 -17.69 -32.49 15.96
CA GLY A 253 -18.74 -31.68 16.59
C GLY A 253 -19.22 -32.34 17.88
N LYS A 254 -19.14 -31.63 19.01
CA LYS A 254 -19.51 -32.14 20.35
C LYS A 254 -20.88 -31.63 20.85
N GLY A 255 -21.73 -31.06 19.99
CA GLY A 255 -22.99 -30.46 20.40
C GLY A 255 -23.87 -29.98 19.24
N PRO A 256 -25.00 -29.31 19.53
CA PRO A 256 -25.95 -28.88 18.51
C PRO A 256 -25.40 -27.81 17.58
N TYR A 257 -24.36 -27.07 17.97
CA TYR A 257 -23.64 -26.12 17.13
C TYR A 257 -22.19 -25.99 17.61
N SER A 258 -21.32 -25.45 16.75
CA SER A 258 -19.93 -25.08 17.11
C SER A 258 -19.72 -23.60 16.85
N ILE A 259 -18.85 -22.96 17.63
CA ILE A 259 -18.49 -21.56 17.44
C ILE A 259 -17.02 -21.54 17.03
N LEU A 260 -16.73 -20.95 15.87
CA LEU A 260 -15.36 -20.66 15.46
C LEU A 260 -14.99 -19.25 15.94
N SER A 261 -13.91 -19.16 16.70
CA SER A 261 -13.30 -17.88 17.07
C SER A 261 -11.94 -17.76 16.40
N ILE A 262 -11.74 -16.69 15.65
CA ILE A 262 -10.44 -16.28 15.12
C ILE A 262 -10.16 -14.87 15.63
N PRO A 263 -9.54 -14.69 16.81
CA PRO A 263 -9.34 -13.36 17.39
C PRO A 263 -8.44 -12.45 16.55
N LYS A 264 -7.54 -13.03 15.75
CA LYS A 264 -6.64 -12.30 14.85
C LYS A 264 -6.62 -12.95 13.48
N VAL A 265 -6.91 -12.17 12.43
CA VAL A 265 -6.85 -12.59 11.03
C VAL A 265 -6.18 -11.50 10.20
N HIS A 266 -5.15 -11.87 9.43
CA HIS A 266 -4.46 -10.99 8.49
C HIS A 266 -4.65 -11.46 7.03
N ASP A 267 -5.63 -10.94 6.27
CA ASP A 267 -6.58 -9.87 6.66
C ASP A 267 -8.05 -10.29 6.58
N ARG A 268 -8.39 -11.22 5.68
CA ARG A 268 -9.77 -11.63 5.47
C ARG A 268 -9.88 -13.14 5.28
N ALA A 269 -10.61 -13.79 6.18
CA ALA A 269 -10.79 -15.24 6.22
C ALA A 269 -12.20 -15.62 5.80
N GLN A 270 -12.32 -16.32 4.66
CA GLN A 270 -13.56 -16.98 4.26
C GLN A 270 -13.58 -18.39 4.83
N VAL A 271 -14.61 -18.71 5.60
CA VAL A 271 -14.72 -19.97 6.35
C VAL A 271 -15.71 -20.88 5.66
N PHE A 272 -15.28 -22.12 5.45
CA PHE A 272 -16.08 -23.17 4.86
C PHE A 272 -15.97 -24.45 5.68
N VAL A 273 -17.05 -25.22 5.72
CA VAL A 273 -17.07 -26.55 6.33
C VAL A 273 -17.58 -27.59 5.36
N SER A 274 -17.03 -28.79 5.42
CA SER A 274 -17.53 -29.94 4.65
C SER A 274 -17.41 -31.21 5.47
N CYS A 275 -18.27 -32.17 5.18
CA CYS A 275 -18.11 -33.54 5.65
C CYS A 275 -18.69 -34.50 4.62
N SER A 276 -18.43 -35.80 4.79
CA SER A 276 -18.97 -36.80 3.87
C SER A 276 -20.35 -37.25 4.38
N LEU A 277 -21.36 -37.08 3.54
CA LEU A 277 -22.68 -37.69 3.68
C LEU A 277 -22.90 -38.53 2.42
N ASP A 278 -23.07 -39.84 2.56
CA ASP A 278 -23.30 -40.77 1.44
C ASP A 278 -22.25 -40.64 0.31
N ASP A 279 -20.96 -40.55 0.68
CA ASP A 279 -19.80 -40.35 -0.22
C ASP A 279 -19.80 -39.03 -1.03
N VAL A 280 -20.73 -38.11 -0.75
CA VAL A 280 -20.75 -36.76 -1.33
C VAL A 280 -20.21 -35.76 -0.31
N ARG A 281 -19.14 -35.03 -0.68
CA ARG A 281 -18.63 -33.90 0.10
C ARG A 281 -19.21 -32.60 -0.43
N ASN A 282 -20.07 -31.97 0.36
CA ASN A 282 -20.59 -30.64 0.05
C ASN A 282 -19.85 -29.59 0.89
N GLN A 283 -19.22 -28.64 0.22
CA GLN A 283 -18.62 -27.48 0.86
C GLN A 283 -19.70 -26.43 1.17
N ILE A 284 -19.85 -26.07 2.44
CA ILE A 284 -20.80 -25.09 2.93
C ILE A 284 -20.04 -23.86 3.40
N TYR A 285 -20.42 -22.69 2.88
CA TYR A 285 -19.89 -21.40 3.35
C TYR A 285 -20.49 -21.06 4.72
N ALA A 286 -19.65 -20.87 5.72
CA ALA A 286 -20.04 -20.58 7.09
C ALA A 286 -20.00 -19.07 7.41
N GLY A 287 -19.17 -18.30 6.71
CA GLY A 287 -19.08 -16.86 6.91
C GLY A 287 -17.70 -16.28 6.62
N VAL A 288 -17.52 -15.02 7.00
CA VAL A 288 -16.25 -14.28 6.88
C VAL A 288 -15.84 -13.69 8.23
N ILE A 289 -14.53 -13.70 8.49
CA ILE A 289 -13.90 -12.96 9.59
C ILE A 289 -12.90 -11.99 8.95
N GLU A 290 -12.92 -10.74 9.41
CA GLU A 290 -12.14 -9.64 8.83
C GLU A 290 -11.26 -9.02 9.90
N ARG A 291 -10.08 -8.50 9.51
CA ARG A 291 -9.10 -7.89 10.44
C ARG A 291 -9.69 -6.78 11.29
N TRP A 292 -10.58 -5.99 10.71
CA TRP A 292 -11.33 -4.91 11.37
C TRP A 292 -12.62 -5.37 12.06
N SER A 293 -12.95 -6.67 12.00
CA SER A 293 -14.17 -7.24 12.57
C SER A 293 -13.98 -8.70 12.99
N SER A 294 -13.34 -8.92 14.15
CA SER A 294 -13.09 -10.23 14.76
C SER A 294 -14.35 -10.82 15.40
N LYS A 295 -15.42 -11.01 14.63
CA LYS A 295 -16.66 -11.64 15.08
C LYS A 295 -16.48 -13.16 15.12
N THR A 296 -17.09 -13.81 16.11
CA THR A 296 -17.21 -15.27 16.12
C THR A 296 -18.22 -15.71 15.06
N LEU A 297 -18.00 -16.89 14.50
CA LEU A 297 -18.91 -17.51 13.54
C LEU A 297 -19.56 -18.74 14.15
N GLN A 298 -20.89 -18.80 14.12
CA GLN A 298 -21.60 -20.03 14.41
C GLN A 298 -21.50 -20.96 13.20
N ILE A 299 -20.86 -22.10 13.38
CA ILE A 299 -20.72 -23.11 12.34
C ILE A 299 -22.03 -23.91 12.26
N PRO A 300 -22.59 -24.11 11.05
CA PRO A 300 -23.81 -24.89 10.89
C PRO A 300 -23.62 -26.32 11.39
N THR A 301 -24.66 -26.87 12.00
CA THR A 301 -24.71 -28.27 12.41
C THR A 301 -24.69 -29.14 11.17
N LEU A 302 -23.74 -30.07 11.09
CA LEU A 302 -23.65 -31.03 10.01
C LEU A 302 -23.90 -32.42 10.58
N ASN A 303 -24.87 -33.13 9.99
CA ASN A 303 -25.13 -34.53 10.32
C ASN A 303 -24.12 -35.39 9.56
N CYS A 304 -22.94 -35.59 10.13
CA CYS A 304 -21.84 -36.29 9.45
C CYS A 304 -21.65 -37.70 9.99
N SER A 305 -21.26 -38.63 9.12
CA SER A 305 -20.70 -39.93 9.52
C SER A 305 -19.18 -39.87 9.79
N SER A 306 -18.53 -38.77 9.41
CA SER A 306 -17.09 -38.51 9.53
C SER A 306 -16.77 -37.29 10.39
N ASN A 307 -15.48 -37.04 10.63
CA ASN A 307 -15.01 -35.73 11.08
C ASN A 307 -15.47 -34.63 10.10
N ILE A 308 -15.62 -33.42 10.64
CA ILE A 308 -15.92 -32.21 9.86
C ILE A 308 -14.60 -31.59 9.44
N ARG A 309 -14.43 -31.35 8.13
CA ARG A 309 -13.31 -30.61 7.56
C ARG A 309 -13.61 -29.12 7.59
N LEU A 310 -12.83 -28.38 8.35
CA LEU A 310 -12.80 -26.92 8.37
C LEU A 310 -11.81 -26.43 7.32
N SER A 311 -12.20 -25.46 6.51
CA SER A 311 -11.38 -24.86 5.46
C SER A 311 -11.48 -23.35 5.54
N ILE A 312 -10.36 -22.69 5.80
CA ILE A 312 -10.28 -21.24 6.00
C ILE A 312 -9.38 -20.67 4.90
N LEU A 313 -9.99 -19.98 3.94
CA LEU A 313 -9.28 -19.31 2.85
C LEU A 313 -8.97 -17.88 3.28
N VAL A 314 -7.70 -17.61 3.58
CA VAL A 314 -7.22 -16.30 4.03
C VAL A 314 -6.63 -15.53 2.86
N GLU A 315 -7.11 -14.31 2.66
CA GLU A 315 -6.61 -13.35 1.67
C GLU A 315 -5.64 -12.37 2.34
N ASN A 316 -4.44 -12.23 1.76
CA ASN A 316 -3.56 -11.11 2.02
C ASN A 316 -4.03 -9.91 1.19
N MET A 317 -4.58 -8.89 1.85
CA MET A 317 -5.15 -7.72 1.19
C MET A 317 -4.13 -6.59 0.96
N GLY A 318 -2.83 -6.84 1.17
CA GLY A 318 -1.75 -5.86 1.07
C GLY A 318 -1.03 -5.66 2.41
N ARG A 319 0.31 -5.62 2.42
CA ARG A 319 1.05 -5.35 3.66
C ARG A 319 1.00 -3.86 4.00
N VAL A 320 0.94 -3.55 5.28
CA VAL A 320 1.05 -2.17 5.77
C VAL A 320 2.37 -1.56 5.30
N ASN A 321 2.29 -0.38 4.67
CA ASN A 321 3.44 0.29 4.03
C ASN A 321 3.92 1.54 4.77
N TYR A 322 3.24 1.95 5.84
CA TYR A 322 3.57 3.13 6.64
C TYR A 322 3.15 2.96 8.11
N GLY A 323 3.96 3.53 9.02
CA GLY A 323 3.67 3.56 10.45
C GLY A 323 4.28 2.41 11.26
N PRO A 324 3.88 2.24 12.53
CA PRO A 324 4.54 1.31 13.45
C PRO A 324 4.21 -0.17 13.19
N TYR A 325 3.19 -0.45 12.38
CA TYR A 325 2.68 -1.82 12.13
C TYR A 325 3.17 -2.41 10.79
N ILE A 326 4.27 -1.91 10.22
CA ILE A 326 4.83 -2.42 8.94
C ILE A 326 5.37 -3.85 9.02
N PHE A 327 5.63 -4.37 10.22
CA PHE A 327 5.92 -5.79 10.46
C PHE A 327 4.63 -6.61 10.41
N ASP A 328 4.05 -6.69 9.21
CA ASP A 328 2.69 -7.14 8.96
C ASP A 328 2.68 -8.53 8.32
N GLN A 329 2.93 -9.57 9.13
CA GLN A 329 2.85 -10.96 8.68
C GLN A 329 1.43 -11.29 8.21
N LYS A 330 1.32 -12.08 7.15
CA LYS A 330 0.03 -12.36 6.48
C LYS A 330 -0.38 -13.80 6.61
N GLY A 331 -1.67 -14.06 6.50
CA GLY A 331 -2.23 -15.38 6.73
C GLY A 331 -2.26 -15.79 8.20
N ASP A 332 -1.58 -15.09 9.10
CA ASP A 332 -1.53 -15.47 10.51
C ASP A 332 -2.95 -15.48 11.12
N ILE A 333 -3.32 -16.63 11.66
CA ILE A 333 -4.60 -16.86 12.31
C ILE A 333 -4.35 -17.52 13.66
N ILE A 334 -4.96 -16.96 14.70
CA ILE A 334 -5.09 -17.63 16.00
C ILE A 334 -6.51 -18.13 16.05
N TYR A 335 -6.75 -19.43 16.23
CA TYR A 335 -8.10 -19.96 16.37
C TYR A 335 -8.23 -20.91 17.56
N CYS A 336 -9.41 -20.88 18.20
CA CYS A 336 -9.80 -21.76 19.32
C CYS A 336 -11.11 -22.46 19.00
#